data_AF-A0A0C2D7C3-F1
#
_entry.id   AF-A0A0C2D7C3-F1
#
_cell.length_a   1.000
_cell.length_b   1.000
_cell.length_c   1.000
_cell.angle_alpha   90.00
_cell.angle_beta   90.00
_cell.angle_gamma   90.00
#
_symmetry.space_group_name_H-M   'P 1'
#
loop_
_entity.id
_entity.type
_entity.pdbx_description
1 polymer ?
#
loop_
_entity_poly.entity_id
_entity_poly.type
_entity_poly.pdbx_seq_one_letter_code
_entity_poly.pdbx_strand_id
1 'polypeptide(L)' 'MKTPSVKEHLVYPEDAGRHPTNGTPHKKFTNYRFDPAEFKRQVNLMVEYVRRHPKFVEERRRLRRARKTDEL' A
#
# COMPACT_ATOMS: atom_id res chain seq x y z
N MET A 1 12.56 23.05 -16.06
CA MET A 1 11.54 22.74 -15.05
C MET A 1 11.34 21.22 -15.03
N LYS A 2 11.73 20.53 -13.95
CA LYS A 2 11.43 19.10 -13.80
C LYS A 2 10.00 19.00 -13.28
N THR A 3 9.10 18.39 -14.04
CA THR A 3 7.76 18.05 -13.54
C THR A 3 7.91 17.08 -12.37
N PRO A 4 7.38 17.37 -11.18
CA PRO A 4 7.41 16.40 -10.09
C PRO A 4 6.64 15.16 -10.55
N SER A 5 7.26 14.00 -10.39
CA SER A 5 6.59 12.73 -10.52
C SER A 5 5.41 12.73 -9.55
N VAL A 6 4.21 12.40 -10.05
CA VAL A 6 2.90 12.44 -9.34
C VAL A 6 2.90 11.78 -7.95
N LYS A 7 3.95 11.01 -7.62
CA LYS A 7 4.12 10.25 -6.38
C LYS A 7 4.83 11.01 -5.24
N GLU A 8 5.48 12.14 -5.51
CA GLU A 8 6.16 12.94 -4.46
C GLU A 8 5.19 13.68 -3.54
N HIS A 9 3.89 13.73 -3.87
CA HIS A 9 2.87 14.46 -3.10
C HIS A 9 2.18 13.66 -2.00
N LEU A 10 2.49 12.37 -1.83
CA LEU A 10 1.71 11.49 -0.95
C LEU A 10 2.31 11.32 0.44
N VAL A 11 3.57 11.71 0.62
CA VAL A 11 4.31 11.56 1.88
C VAL A 11 5.15 12.81 2.09
N TYR A 12 4.65 13.74 2.91
CA TYR A 12 5.35 14.97 3.26
C TYR A 12 5.90 14.89 4.68
N PRO A 13 7.17 15.27 4.92
CA PRO A 13 7.64 15.47 6.28
C PRO A 13 6.86 16.64 6.91
N GLU A 14 6.20 16.40 8.04
CA GLU A 14 5.49 17.45 8.78
C GLU A 14 6.49 18.42 9.45
N ASP A 15 7.67 17.90 9.80
CA ASP A 15 8.77 18.67 10.37
C ASP A 15 10.14 18.08 9.98
N ALA A 16 11.22 18.69 10.47
CA ALA A 16 12.57 18.16 10.23
C ALA A 16 12.88 16.88 11.05
N GLY A 17 11.98 16.45 11.94
CA GLY A 17 12.20 15.46 12.99
C GLY A 17 13.25 15.93 14.01
N ARG A 18 12.97 15.86 15.31
CA ARG A 18 13.97 16.24 16.34
C ARG A 18 14.38 15.03 17.16
N HIS A 19 15.69 14.84 17.29
CA HIS A 19 16.23 13.78 18.14
C HIS A 19 15.98 14.14 19.63
N PRO A 20 15.42 13.23 20.46
CA PRO A 20 14.93 13.56 21.80
C PRO A 20 16.04 13.99 22.79
N THR A 21 17.28 13.55 22.56
CA THR A 21 18.41 13.83 23.46
C THR A 21 19.13 15.16 23.18
N ASN A 22 19.26 15.58 21.92
CA ASN A 22 20.08 16.74 21.53
C ASN A 22 19.31 17.77 20.69
N GLY A 23 18.04 17.52 20.37
CA GLY A 23 17.15 18.44 19.67
C GLY A 23 17.52 18.72 18.21
N THR A 24 18.55 18.08 17.66
CA THR A 24 19.01 18.33 16.30
C THR A 24 18.08 17.67 15.28
N PRO A 25 17.92 18.27 14.09
CA PRO A 25 17.17 17.66 12.99
C PRO A 25 17.70 16.27 12.65
N HIS A 26 16.81 15.28 12.59
CA HIS A 26 17.21 13.90 12.30
C HIS A 26 16.09 13.14 11.58
N LYS A 27 16.38 12.70 10.34
CA LYS A 27 15.42 12.06 9.40
C LYS A 27 14.64 10.87 9.95
N LYS A 28 15.24 10.09 10.87
CA LYS A 28 14.57 8.96 11.53
C LYS A 28 13.37 9.39 12.40
N PHE A 29 13.39 10.62 12.91
CA PHE A 29 12.36 11.16 13.81
C PHE A 29 11.41 12.11 13.08
N THR A 30 11.52 12.20 11.76
CA THR A 30 10.61 13.00 10.94
C THR A 30 9.26 12.30 10.86
N ASN A 31 8.22 12.95 11.36
CA ASN A 31 6.86 12.49 11.15
C ASN A 31 6.48 12.78 9.69
N TYR A 32 5.88 11.80 9.03
CA TYR A 32 5.39 11.96 7.68
C TYR A 32 3.86 11.99 7.70
N ARG A 33 3.28 12.96 7.00
CA ARG A 33 1.83 13.05 6.82
C ARG A 33 1.35 11.82 6.04
N PHE A 34 0.39 11.10 6.62
CA PHE A 34 -0.24 9.94 6.02
C PHE A 34 -1.64 10.32 5.50
N ASP A 35 -1.96 9.97 4.26
CA ASP A 35 -3.30 10.12 3.69
C ASP A 35 -4.02 8.76 3.69
N PRO A 36 -4.96 8.53 4.62
CA PRO A 36 -5.68 7.26 4.70
C PRO A 36 -6.55 6.97 3.45
N ALA A 37 -7.08 8.02 2.81
CA ALA A 37 -7.95 7.86 1.65
C ALA A 37 -7.16 7.39 0.43
N GLU A 38 -5.99 7.98 0.19
CA GLU A 38 -5.10 7.55 -0.90
C GLU A 38 -4.54 6.15 -0.64
N PHE A 39 -4.13 5.86 0.59
CA PHE A 39 -3.68 4.52 0.95
C PHE A 39 -4.77 3.47 0.64
N LYS A 40 -6.01 3.72 1.06
CA LYS A 40 -7.16 2.84 0.78
C LYS A 40 -7.39 2.70 -0.72
N ARG A 41 -7.29 3.78 -1.49
CA ARG A 41 -7.44 3.76 -2.96
C ARG A 41 -6.39 2.85 -3.61
N GLN A 42 -5.13 2.98 -3.21
CA GLN A 42 -4.03 2.16 -3.73
C GLN A 42 -4.22 0.67 -3.39
N VAL A 43 -4.57 0.36 -2.14
CA VAL A 43 -4.87 -1.01 -1.71
C VAL A 43 -6.01 -1.62 -2.54
N ASN A 44 -7.09 -0.86 -2.77
CA ASN A 44 -8.22 -1.33 -3.57
C ASN A 44 -7.82 -1.63 -5.03
N LEU A 45 -6.97 -0.80 -5.64
CA LEU A 45 -6.45 -1.05 -6.98
C LEU A 45 -5.63 -2.34 -7.04
N MET A 46 -4.79 -2.60 -6.03
CA MET A 46 -4.02 -3.84 -5.95
C MET A 46 -4.92 -5.07 -5.76
N VAL A 47 -5.94 -4.95 -4.90
CA VAL A 47 -6.93 -6.03 -4.71
C VAL A 47 -7.64 -6.35 -6.02
N GLU A 48 -8.10 -5.35 -6.76
CA GLU A 48 -8.76 -5.54 -8.05
C GLU A 48 -7.83 -6.14 -9.10
N TYR A 49 -6.56 -5.72 -9.13
CA TYR A 49 -5.54 -6.32 -9.99
C TYR A 49 -5.37 -7.81 -9.71
N VAL A 50 -5.18 -8.20 -8.43
CA VAL A 50 -5.01 -9.60 -8.04
C VAL A 50 -6.27 -10.41 -8.33
N ARG A 51 -7.46 -9.87 -8.05
CA ARG A 51 -8.74 -10.53 -8.32
C ARG A 51 -8.94 -10.89 -9.79
N ARG A 52 -8.45 -10.06 -10.71
CA ARG A 52 -8.54 -10.26 -12.16
C ARG A 52 -7.38 -11.08 -12.72
N HIS A 53 -6.34 -11.34 -11.93
CA HIS A 53 -5.16 -12.06 -12.40
C HIS A 53 -5.50 -13.52 -12.75
N PRO A 54 -5.18 -14.01 -13.96
CA PRO A 54 -5.59 -15.35 -14.42
C PRO A 54 -5.22 -16.48 -13.45
N LYS A 55 -3.97 -16.50 -12.96
CA LYS A 55 -3.52 -17.50 -11.98
C LYS A 55 -4.35 -17.52 -10.69
N PHE A 56 -4.76 -16.35 -10.19
CA PHE A 56 -5.60 -16.27 -9.00
C PHE A 56 -7.02 -16.80 -9.27
N VAL A 57 -7.57 -16.51 -10.44
CA VAL A 57 -8.88 -17.01 -10.88
C VAL A 57 -8.84 -18.54 -11.06
N GLU A 58 -7.81 -19.07 -11.69
CA GLU A 58 -7.61 -20.51 -11.91
C GLU A 58 -7.52 -21.27 -10.59
N GLU A 59 -6.70 -20.81 -9.65
CA GLU A 59 -6.59 -21.43 -8.33
C GLU A 59 -7.91 -21.35 -7.55
N ARG A 60 -8.61 -20.22 -7.59
CA ARG A 60 -9.97 -20.13 -7.00
C ARG A 60 -10.95 -21.14 -7.61
N ARG A 61 -10.89 -21.37 -8.93
CA ARG A 61 -11.74 -22.36 -9.61
C ARG A 61 -11.35 -23.78 -9.21
N ARG A 62 -10.06 -24.08 -9.08
CA ARG A 62 -9.57 -25.36 -8.57
C ARG A 62 -10.09 -25.64 -7.15
N LEU A 63 -9.89 -24.71 -6.22
CA LEU A 63 -10.32 -24.85 -4.82
C LEU A 63 -11.84 -25.06 -4.70
N ARG A 64 -12.64 -24.33 -5.51
CA ARG A 64 -14.09 -24.52 -5.55
C ARG A 64 -14.51 -25.91 -6.02
N ARG A 65 -13.80 -26.47 -7.01
CA ARG A 65 -14.06 -27.83 -7.50
C ARG A 65 -13.70 -28.88 -6.45
N ALA A 66 -12.54 -28.74 -5.80
CA ALA A 66 -12.11 -29.64 -4.74
C ALA A 66 -13.10 -29.68 -3.55
N ARG A 67 -13.62 -28.52 -3.13
CA ARG A 67 -14.64 -28.50 -2.07
C ARG A 67 -15.92 -29.22 -2.48
N LYS A 68 -16.37 -29.06 -3.72
CA LYS A 68 -17.59 -29.71 -4.21
C LYS A 68 -17.43 -31.24 -4.28
N THR A 69 -16.22 -31.74 -4.56
CA THR A 69 -15.95 -33.19 -4.55
C THR A 69 -15.91 -33.78 -3.15
N ASP A 70 -15.55 -33.00 -2.12
CA ASP A 70 -15.58 -33.45 -0.71
C ASP A 70 -17.00 -33.50 -0.12
N GLU A 71 -17.95 -32.76 -0.70
CA GLU A 71 -19.36 -32.69 -0.27
C GLU A 71 -20.26 -33.76 -0.93
N LEU A 72 -19.71 -34.57 -1.85
CA LEU A 72 -20.40 -35.61 -2.64
C LEU A 72 -20.02 -37.02 -2.15
#